data_AF-A0A554S2H3-F1
#
_entry.id   AF-A0A554S2H3-F1
#
_cell.length_a   1.000
_cell.length_b   1.000
_cell.length_c   1.000
_cell.angle_alpha   90.00
_cell.angle_beta   90.00
_cell.angle_gamma   90.00
#
_symmetry.space_group_name_H-M   'P 1'
#
loop_
_entity.id
_entity.type
_entity.pdbx_description
1 polymer ?
#
loop_
_entity_poly.entity_id
_entity_poly.type
_entity_poly.pdbx_seq_one_letter_code
_entity_poly.pdbx_strand_id
1 'polypeptide(L)' 'MPMDFLKKVEHETLPLTVTDPMDIRNVAVLVAAGLAEAILPEEAEAHDLPAVVLRITPHGRGELERMRDRPL' A
#
# COMPACT_ATOMS: atom_id res chain seq x y z
N MET A 1 0.77 9.98 -2.72
CA MET A 1 2.09 9.52 -2.24
C MET A 1 1.93 8.18 -1.55
N PRO A 2 2.94 7.29 -1.54
CA PRO A 2 2.81 5.94 -0.97
C PRO A 2 2.31 5.92 0.48
N MET A 3 2.82 6.81 1.33
CA MET A 3 2.39 6.88 2.73
C MET A 3 0.95 7.41 2.91
N ASP A 4 0.49 8.31 2.04
CA ASP A 4 -0.92 8.75 2.06
C ASP A 4 -1.85 7.60 1.64
N PHE A 5 -1.42 6.79 0.67
CA PHE A 5 -2.14 5.59 0.28
C PHE A 5 -2.18 4.57 1.43
N LEU A 6 -1.05 4.32 2.10
CA LEU A 6 -0.98 3.41 3.25
C LEU A 6 -1.92 3.86 4.40
N LYS A 7 -2.02 5.18 4.65
CA LYS A 7 -2.98 5.74 5.61
C LYS A 7 -4.43 5.46 5.23
N LYS A 8 -4.78 5.52 3.95
CA LYS A 8 -6.12 5.15 3.48
C LYS A 8 -6.39 3.67 3.74
N VAL A 9 -5.45 2.80 3.35
CA VAL A 9 -5.55 1.34 3.55
C VAL A 9 -5.76 0.97 5.02
N GLU A 10 -5.18 1.72 5.98
CA GLU A 10 -5.38 1.48 7.41
C GLU A 10 -6.86 1.52 7.84
N HIS A 11 -7.71 2.22 7.08
CA HIS A 11 -9.13 2.40 7.37
C HIS A 11 -10.04 1.54 6.47
N GLU A 12 -9.46 0.69 5.60
CA GLU A 12 -10.20 -0.17 4.69
C GLU A 12 -10.32 -1.61 5.22
N THR A 13 -11.29 -2.36 4.68
CA THR A 13 -11.35 -3.81 4.93
C THR A 13 -10.38 -4.53 4.00
N LEU A 14 -9.60 -5.45 4.55
CA LEU A 14 -8.65 -6.26 3.81
C LEU A 14 -9.19 -7.69 3.58
N PRO A 15 -8.87 -8.34 2.44
CA PRO A 15 -8.00 -7.84 1.37
C PRO A 15 -8.65 -6.73 0.53
N LEU A 16 -7.84 -5.75 0.10
CA LEU A 16 -8.28 -4.60 -0.68
C LEU A 16 -7.80 -4.74 -2.14
N THR A 17 -8.75 -4.79 -3.08
CA THR A 17 -8.46 -4.72 -4.52
C THR A 17 -8.19 -3.28 -4.94
N VAL A 18 -7.08 -3.06 -5.63
CA VAL A 18 -6.61 -1.75 -6.08
C VAL A 18 -6.52 -1.76 -7.60
N THR A 19 -7.36 -0.97 -8.26
CA THR A 19 -7.45 -0.91 -9.73
C THR A 19 -6.86 0.38 -10.32
N ASP A 20 -6.68 1.42 -9.51
CA ASP A 20 -6.10 2.67 -10.00
C ASP A 20 -4.59 2.51 -10.27
N PRO A 21 -4.08 2.82 -11.48
CA PRO A 21 -2.67 2.62 -11.81
C PRO A 21 -1.69 3.40 -10.93
N MET A 22 -2.08 4.58 -10.40
CA MET A 22 -1.24 5.33 -9.48
C MET A 22 -1.17 4.66 -8.12
N ASP A 23 -2.30 4.15 -7.63
CA ASP A 23 -2.35 3.42 -6.38
C ASP A 23 -1.67 2.06 -6.47
N ILE A 24 -1.74 1.37 -7.62
CA ILE A 24 -0.94 0.14 -7.87
C ILE A 24 0.56 0.43 -7.76
N ARG A 25 1.03 1.55 -8.32
CA ARG A 25 2.44 1.98 -8.15
C ARG A 25 2.75 2.29 -6.69
N ASN A 26 1.84 2.92 -5.95
CA ASN A 26 2.01 3.15 -4.51
C ASN A 26 2.12 1.82 -3.74
N VAL A 27 1.29 0.83 -4.06
CA VAL A 27 1.36 -0.52 -3.46
C VAL A 27 2.73 -1.14 -3.72
N ALA A 28 3.23 -1.08 -4.95
CA ALA A 28 4.55 -1.62 -5.29
C ALA A 28 5.68 -1.00 -4.45
N VAL A 29 5.66 0.33 -4.27
CA VAL A 29 6.64 1.04 -3.41
C VAL A 29 6.51 0.61 -1.95
N LEU A 30 5.28 0.47 -1.44
CA LEU A 30 5.03 0.05 -0.05
C LEU A 30 5.48 -1.40 0.21
N VAL A 31 5.29 -2.30 -0.75
CA VAL A 31 5.78 -3.68 -0.69
C VAL A 31 7.31 -3.70 -0.71
N ALA A 32 7.94 -2.95 -1.63
CA ALA A 32 9.39 -2.84 -1.70
C ALA A 32 10.01 -2.25 -0.41
N ALA A 33 9.30 -1.35 0.26
CA ALA A 33 9.67 -0.80 1.56
C ALA A 33 9.34 -1.72 2.76
N GLY A 34 8.69 -2.86 2.55
CA GLY A 34 8.29 -3.79 3.61
C GLY A 34 7.15 -3.27 4.50
N LEU A 35 6.37 -2.30 4.03
CA LEU A 35 5.29 -1.63 4.78
C LEU A 35 3.93 -2.30 4.56
N ALA A 36 3.76 -2.98 3.43
CA ALA A 36 2.56 -3.74 3.11
C ALA A 36 2.92 -5.08 2.45
N GLU A 37 1.99 -6.03 2.53
CA GLU A 37 2.01 -7.25 1.71
C GLU A 37 0.88 -7.18 0.70
N ALA A 38 1.19 -7.46 -0.56
CA ALA A 38 0.23 -7.42 -1.65
C ALA A 38 0.58 -8.39 -2.76
N ILE A 39 -0.43 -8.78 -3.53
CA ILE A 39 -0.28 -9.39 -4.84
C ILE A 39 -0.19 -8.25 -5.85
N LEU A 40 0.90 -8.19 -6.60
CA LEU A 40 1.12 -7.19 -7.65
C LEU A 40 0.96 -7.84 -9.02
N PRO A 41 0.43 -7.12 -10.02
CA PRO A 41 0.47 -7.57 -11.40
C PRO A 41 1.92 -7.66 -11.88
N GLU A 42 2.20 -8.61 -12.76
CA GLU A 42 3.52 -8.69 -13.41
C GLU A 42 3.75 -7.45 -14.30
N GLU A 43 5.00 -6.99 -14.44
CA GLU A 43 5.35 -5.75 -15.15
C GLU A 43 4.89 -5.74 -16.62
N ALA A 44 4.79 -6.91 -17.26
CA ALA A 44 4.29 -7.07 -18.62
C ALA A 44 2.75 -6.96 -18.74
N GLU A 45 2.03 -7.07 -17.62
CA GLU A 45 0.56 -7.13 -17.54
C GLU A 45 -0.03 -5.95 -16.75
N ALA A 46 0.82 -5.06 -16.24
CA ALA A 46 0.49 -3.99 -15.31
C ALA A 46 -0.51 -2.94 -15.84
N HIS A 47 -0.90 -3.01 -17.12
CA HIS A 47 -1.85 -2.08 -17.72
C HIS A 47 -3.32 -2.42 -17.41
N ASP A 48 -3.65 -3.68 -17.10
CA ASP A 48 -5.05 -4.11 -16.94
C ASP A 48 -5.34 -4.94 -15.67
N LEU A 49 -4.31 -5.40 -14.95
CA LEU A 49 -4.51 -6.25 -13.77
C LEU A 49 -4.47 -5.48 -12.44
N PRO A 50 -5.43 -5.72 -11.52
CA PRO A 50 -5.43 -5.08 -10.22
C PRO A 50 -4.34 -5.62 -9.31
N ALA A 51 -3.90 -4.79 -8.36
CA ALA A 51 -3.17 -5.27 -7.18
C ALA A 51 -4.14 -5.65 -6.06
N VAL A 52 -3.72 -6.53 -5.15
CA VAL A 52 -4.51 -6.90 -3.97
C VAL A 52 -3.67 -6.74 -2.72
N VAL A 53 -3.99 -5.74 -1.89
CA VAL A 53 -3.33 -5.57 -0.59
C VAL A 53 -3.91 -6.57 0.40
N LEU A 54 -3.04 -7.37 1.01
CA LEU A 54 -3.41 -8.43 1.94
C LEU A 54 -3.37 -7.92 3.38
N ARG A 55 -2.33 -7.14 3.73
CA ARG A 55 -2.16 -6.52 5.05
C ARG A 55 -1.15 -5.39 5.06
N ILE A 56 -1.29 -4.51 6.04
CA ILE A 56 -0.21 -3.62 6.49
C ILE A 56 0.71 -4.44 7.40
N THR A 57 2.03 -4.34 7.22
CA THR A 57 2.99 -5.05 8.08
C THR A 57 3.12 -4.38 9.45
N PRO A 58 3.67 -5.07 10.47
CA PRO A 58 4.03 -4.41 11.72
C PRO A 58 4.96 -3.20 11.53
N HIS A 59 5.88 -3.29 10.56
CA HIS A 59 6.74 -2.17 10.19
C HIS A 59 5.94 -0.99 9.62
N GLY A 60 5.01 -1.26 8.69
CA GLY A 60 4.10 -0.26 8.14
C GLY A 60 3.25 0.43 9.20
N ARG A 61 2.71 -0.33 10.16
CA ARG A 61 1.96 0.20 11.31
C ARG A 61 2.82 1.14 12.16
N GLY A 62 4.06 0.74 12.45
CA GLY A 62 5.02 1.58 13.16
C GLY A 62 5.35 2.89 12.42
N GLU A 63 5.49 2.86 11.09
CA GLU A 63 5.65 4.10 10.31
C GLU A 63 4.42 5.01 10.37
N LEU A 64 3.21 4.44 10.30
CA LEU A 64 1.96 5.21 10.43
C LEU A 64 1.82 5.86 11.82
N GLU A 65 2.22 5.16 12.88
CA GLU A 65 2.26 5.72 14.24
C GLU A 65 3.26 6.88 14.32
N ARG A 66 4.51 6.70 13.86
CA ARG A 66 5.53 7.77 13.86
C ARG A 66 5.11 8.99 13.03
N MET A 67 4.33 8.81 11.98
CA MET A 67 3.80 9.94 11.20
C MET A 67 2.72 10.72 11.94
N ARG A 68 1.93 10.07 12.82
CA ARG A 68 0.94 10.74 13.68
C ARG A 68 1.60 11.55 14.79
N ASP A 69 2.75 11.09 15.27
CA ASP A 69 3.47 11.71 16.39
C ASP A 69 4.37 12.89 15.99
N ARG A 70 4.53 13.19 14.70
CA ARG A 70 5.27 14.38 14.27
C ARG A 70 4.37 15.62 14.39
N PRO A 71 4.74 16.62 15.21
CA PRO A 71 4.07 17.91 15.17
C PRO A 71 4.32 18.56 13.80
N LEU A 72 3.26 19.17 13.26
CA LEU A 72 3.30 19.99 12.03
C LEU A 72 4.35 21.11 12.12
#